data_AF-A0A554K6X6-F1
#
_entry.id   AF-A0A554K6X6-F1
#
_cell.length_a   1.000
_cell.length_b   1.000
_cell.length_c   1.000
_cell.angle_alpha   90.00
_cell.angle_beta   90.00
_cell.angle_gamma   90.00
#
_symmetry.space_group_name_H-M   'P 1'
#
loop_
_entity.id
_entity.type
_entity.pdbx_description
1 polymer ?
#
loop_
_entity_poly.entity_id
_entity_poly.type
_entity_poly.pdbx_seq_one_letter_code
_entity_poly.pdbx_strand_id
1 'polypeptide(L)'
;MIGRILLGLVMVGVGAVITIFANRIYEAMGPMAWAEEHLGSEGGTRLMYKLIGIGLAVLGFMVATNLLTNLIISLLSGVFPQFREMIPPA
;
A
#
# COMPACT_ATOMS: atom_id res chain seq x y z
N MET A 1 -1.32 17.30 12.78
CA MET A 1 -1.80 17.29 11.38
C MET A 1 -0.64 17.24 10.38
N ILE A 2 0.29 18.19 10.43
CA ILE A 2 1.40 18.28 9.44
C ILE A 2 2.29 17.01 9.38
N GLY A 3 2.65 16.41 10.52
CA GLY A 3 3.56 15.26 10.55
C GLY A 3 3.00 13.99 9.88
N ARG A 4 1.67 13.80 9.91
CA ARG A 4 1.00 12.67 9.25
C ARG A 4 0.99 12.82 7.74
N ILE A 5 0.77 14.05 7.27
CA ILE A 5 0.79 14.39 5.83
C ILE A 5 2.20 14.22 5.28
N LEU A 6 3.22 14.69 6.00
CA LEU A 6 4.62 14.50 5.61
C LEU A 6 4.99 13.01 5.54
N LEU A 7 4.59 12.21 6.53
CA LEU A 7 4.85 10.77 6.54
C LEU A 7 4.13 10.05 5.39
N GLY A 8 2.87 10.39 5.13
CA GLY A 8 2.12 9.86 4.00
C GLY A 8 2.74 10.25 2.64
N LEU A 9 3.20 11.50 2.50
CA LEU A 9 3.89 11.97 1.29
C LEU A 9 5.21 11.23 1.06
N VAL A 10 5.98 10.95 2.12
CA VAL A 10 7.20 10.13 2.03
C VAL A 10 6.85 8.71 1.57
N MET A 11 5.81 8.08 2.12
CA MET A 11 5.37 6.76 1.66
C MET A 11 4.94 6.75 0.19
N VAL A 12 4.20 7.77 -0.25
CA VAL A 12 3.83 7.94 -1.67
C VAL A 12 5.08 8.07 -2.53
N GLY A 13 6.04 8.90 -2.11
CA GLY A 13 7.32 9.08 -2.80
C GLY A 13 8.09 7.76 -2.94
N VAL A 14 8.17 6.98 -1.87
CA VAL A 14 8.81 5.65 -1.89
C VAL A 14 8.06 4.68 -2.82
N GLY A 15 6.73 4.63 -2.76
CA GLY A 15 5.91 3.81 -3.66
C GLY A 15 6.07 4.20 -5.14
N ALA A 16 6.15 5.51 -5.43
CA ALA A 16 6.41 6.02 -6.76
C ALA A 16 7.80 5.64 -7.27
N VAL A 17 8.83 5.75 -6.43
CA VAL A 17 10.20 5.33 -6.76
C VAL A 17 10.25 3.83 -7.06
N ILE A 18 9.64 2.99 -6.23
CA ILE A 18 9.57 1.54 -6.47
C ILE A 18 8.86 1.23 -7.80
N THR A 19 7.79 1.97 -8.11
CA THR A 19 7.05 1.79 -9.37
C THR A 19 7.89 2.17 -10.59
N ILE A 20 8.62 3.30 -10.53
CA ILE A 20 9.47 3.80 -11.61
C ILE A 20 10.68 2.88 -11.80
N PHE A 21 11.31 2.46 -10.70
CA PHE A 21 12.51 1.61 -10.69
C PHE A 21 12.19 0.11 -10.69
N ALA A 22 10.94 -0.28 -10.93
CA ALA A 22 10.53 -1.70 -10.96
C ALA A 22 11.33 -2.54 -11.95
N ASN A 23 11.74 -1.97 -13.10
CA ASN A 23 12.59 -2.68 -14.06
C ASN A 23 13.99 -2.94 -13.52
N ARG A 24 14.55 -2.01 -12.72
CA ARG A 24 15.86 -2.19 -12.07
C ARG A 24 15.78 -3.23 -10.96
N ILE A 25 14.67 -3.28 -10.23
CA ILE A 25 14.41 -4.33 -9.23
C ILE A 25 14.31 -5.69 -9.91
N TYR A 26 13.62 -5.78 -11.05
CA TYR A 26 13.56 -7.00 -11.86
C TYR A 26 14.93 -7.44 -12.38
N GLU A 27 15.77 -6.52 -12.87
CA GLU A 27 17.13 -6.85 -13.31
C GLU A 27 18.02 -7.35 -12.17
N ALA A 28 17.80 -6.88 -10.93
CA ALA A 28 18.56 -7.30 -9.76
C ALA A 28 18.05 -8.60 -9.12
N MET A 29 16.74 -8.84 -9.10
CA MET A 29 16.11 -9.99 -8.43
C MET A 29 15.74 -11.13 -9.39
N GLY A 30 15.61 -10.85 -10.69
CA GLY A 30 15.18 -11.79 -11.70
C GLY A 30 13.66 -12.03 -11.72
N PRO A 31 13.20 -13.02 -12.50
CA PRO A 31 11.80 -13.40 -12.61
C PRO A 31 11.29 -14.15 -11.37
N MET A 32 10.05 -13.87 -10.98
CA MET A 32 9.34 -14.54 -9.89
C MET A 32 8.31 -15.52 -10.48
N ALA A 33 8.45 -16.81 -10.17
CA ALA A 33 7.64 -17.87 -10.76
C ALA A 33 6.12 -17.66 -10.62
N TRP A 34 5.66 -17.26 -9.42
CA TRP A 34 4.24 -16.96 -9.20
C TRP A 34 3.73 -15.84 -10.11
N ALA A 35 4.55 -14.80 -10.32
CA ALA A 35 4.17 -13.63 -11.10
C ALA A 35 4.17 -13.94 -12.61
N GLU A 36 5.15 -14.70 -13.12
CA GLU A 36 5.11 -15.14 -14.52
C GLU A 36 3.93 -16.09 -14.79
N GLU A 37 3.55 -16.94 -13.82
CA GLU A 37 2.43 -17.87 -13.96
C GLU A 37 1.06 -17.16 -13.93
N HIS A 38 0.89 -16.11 -13.11
CA HIS A 38 -0.42 -15.50 -12.85
C HIS A 38 -0.63 -14.12 -13.48
N LEU A 39 0.44 -13.40 -13.85
CA LEU A 39 0.36 -12.01 -14.31
C LEU A 39 0.75 -11.82 -15.79
N GLY A 40 0.84 -12.91 -16.55
CA GLY A 40 0.93 -12.90 -18.02
C GLY A 40 2.22 -13.52 -18.57
N SER A 41 2.12 -14.09 -19.77
CA SER A 41 3.10 -14.99 -20.39
C SER A 41 4.47 -14.38 -20.72
N GLU A 42 4.64 -13.06 -20.66
CA GLU A 42 5.91 -12.38 -20.94
C GLU A 42 6.16 -11.17 -20.01
N GLY A 43 6.64 -11.43 -18.79
CA GLY A 43 7.11 -10.39 -17.88
C GLY A 43 6.14 -10.02 -16.76
N GLY A 44 5.34 -10.99 -16.30
CA GLY A 44 4.44 -10.84 -15.16
C GLY A 44 5.15 -10.36 -13.88
N THR A 45 6.44 -10.68 -13.73
CA THR A 45 7.26 -10.20 -12.61
C THR A 45 7.48 -8.69 -12.63
N ARG A 46 7.72 -8.09 -13.81
CA ARG A 46 7.85 -6.63 -13.93
C ARG A 46 6.54 -5.92 -13.59
N LEU A 47 5.41 -6.52 -13.98
CA LEU A 47 4.10 -6.03 -13.61
C LEU A 47 3.90 -6.10 -12.09
N MET A 48 4.25 -7.24 -11.48
CA MET A 48 4.14 -7.43 -10.03
C MET A 48 4.87 -6.35 -9.23
N TYR A 49 6.14 -6.08 -9.55
CA TYR A 49 6.90 -5.06 -8.85
C TYR A 49 6.28 -3.66 -8.97
N LYS A 50 5.69 -3.34 -10.13
CA LYS A 50 4.93 -2.09 -10.30
C LYS A 50 3.65 -2.09 -9.47
N LEU A 51 2.92 -3.20 -9.42
CA LEU A 51 1.70 -3.32 -8.62
C LEU A 51 1.97 -3.16 -7.13
N ILE A 52 3.08 -3.71 -6.63
CA ILE A 52 3.52 -3.51 -5.25
C ILE A 52 3.81 -2.03 -4.98
N GLY A 53 4.55 -1.36 -5.89
CA GLY A 53 4.85 0.06 -5.78
C GLY A 53 3.60 0.95 -5.81
N ILE A 54 2.65 0.67 -6.72
CA ILE A 54 1.36 1.36 -6.81
C ILE A 54 0.55 1.13 -5.54
N GLY A 55 0.49 -0.10 -5.03
CA GLY A 55 -0.17 -0.44 -3.77
C GLY A 55 0.39 0.37 -2.59
N LEU A 56 1.72 0.46 -2.50
CA LEU A 56 2.37 1.27 -1.47
C LEU A 56 2.07 2.77 -1.62
N ALA A 57 2.02 3.29 -2.86
CA ALA A 57 1.65 4.69 -3.11
C ALA A 57 0.19 4.97 -2.69
N VAL A 58 -0.73 4.06 -3.00
CA VAL A 58 -2.14 4.16 -2.56
C VAL A 58 -2.24 4.13 -1.03
N LEU A 59 -1.53 3.22 -0.36
CA LEU A 59 -1.48 3.16 1.10
C LEU A 59 -0.89 4.45 1.70
N GLY A 60 0.16 5.01 1.09
CA GLY A 60 0.73 6.29 1.48
C GLY A 60 -0.29 7.42 1.42
N PHE A 61 -1.11 7.47 0.37
CA PHE A 61 -2.23 8.42 0.23
C PHE A 61 -3.30 8.21 1.30
N MET A 62 -3.67 6.96 1.60
CA MET A 62 -4.64 6.65 2.65
C MET A 62 -4.15 7.05 4.05
N VAL A 63 -2.84 6.95 4.30
CA VAL A 63 -2.22 7.42 5.56
C VAL A 63 -2.17 8.94 5.60
N ALA A 64 -1.80 9.60 4.50
CA ALA A 64 -1.76 11.06 4.41
C ALA A 64 -3.14 11.70 4.71
N THR A 65 -4.21 11.07 4.23
CA THR A 65 -5.61 11.54 4.37
C THR A 65 -6.31 11.04 5.63
N ASN A 66 -5.63 10.28 6.50
CA ASN A 66 -6.21 9.63 7.68
C ASN A 66 -7.37 8.64 7.35
N LEU A 67 -7.56 8.30 6.07
CA LEU A 67 -8.57 7.34 5.64
C LEU A 67 -8.27 5.93 6.16
N LEU A 68 -7.00 5.56 6.25
CA LEU A 68 -6.59 4.22 6.70
C LEU A 68 -7.02 3.97 8.16
N THR A 69 -6.79 4.93 9.05
CA THR A 69 -7.21 4.83 10.45
C THR A 69 -8.73 4.76 10.58
N ASN A 70 -9.45 5.61 9.83
CA ASN A 70 -10.92 5.62 9.86
C ASN A 70 -11.51 4.30 9.34
N LEU A 71 -10.91 3.73 8.30
CA LEU A 71 -11.34 2.48 7.69
C LEU A 71 -11.10 1.29 8.63
N ILE A 72 -9.93 1.22 9.27
CA ILE A 72 -9.62 0.19 10.28
C ILE A 72 -10.60 0.27 11.45
N ILE A 73 -10.85 1.47 11.99
CA ILE A 73 -11.81 1.65 13.09
C ILE A 73 -13.21 1.22 12.66
N SER A 74 -13.65 1.61 11.47
CA SER A 74 -14.97 1.26 10.95
C SER A 74 -15.12 -0.26 10.78
N LEU A 75 -14.13 -0.93 10.20
CA LEU A 75 -14.16 -2.39 10.02
C LEU A 75 -14.12 -3.12 11.37
N LEU A 76 -13.23 -2.72 12.27
CA LEU A 76 -13.12 -3.32 13.61
C LEU A 76 -14.39 -3.10 14.43
N SER A 77 -15.02 -1.94 14.35
CA SER A 77 -16.30 -1.69 15.05
C SER A 77 -17.47 -2.50 14.49
N GLY A 78 -17.43 -2.85 13.20
CA GLY A 78 -18.44 -3.69 12.56
C GLY A 78 -18.31 -5.17 12.94
N VAL A 79 -17.08 -5.66 13.11
CA VAL A 79 -16.79 -7.05 13.49
C VAL A 79 -16.83 -7.24 15.01
N PHE A 80 -16.38 -6.24 15.78
CA PHE A 80 -16.33 -6.26 17.24
C PHE A 80 -17.06 -5.04 17.83
N PRO A 81 -18.39 -5.15 18.10
CA PRO A 81 -19.19 -4.06 18.64
C PRO A 81 -18.70 -3.53 19.99
N GLN A 82 -18.02 -4.38 20.76
CA GLN A 82 -17.43 -4.11 22.09
C GLN A 82 -16.39 -2.97 22.05
N PHE A 83 -15.68 -2.82 20.92
CA PHE A 83 -14.71 -1.74 20.73
C PHE A 83 -15.38 -0.36 20.65
N ARG A 84 -16.69 -0.30 20.34
CA ARG A 84 -17.46 0.95 20.31
C ARG A 84 -17.58 1.60 21.70
N GLU A 85 -17.56 0.79 22.76
CA GLU A 85 -17.72 1.26 24.15
C GLU A 85 -16.41 1.76 24.76
N MET A 86 -15.27 1.35 24.22
CA MET A 86 -13.93 1.80 24.66
C MET A 86 -13.46 3.09 23.97
N ILE A 87 -14.14 3.53 22.92
CA ILE A 87 -13.83 4.78 22.22
C ILE A 87 -14.69 5.88 22.87
N PRO A 88 -14.09 6.87 23.57
CA PRO A 88 -14.86 7.96 24.15
C PRO A 88 -15.64 8.70 23.05
N PRO A 89 -16.89 9.13 23.31
CA PRO A 89 -17.62 9.94 22.36
C PRO A 89 -16.83 11.24 22.10
N ALA A 90 -16.72 11.58 20.81
CA ALA A 90 -16.09 12.80 20.34
C ALA A 90 -16.86 14.04 20.80
#